data_AF-A0A959GDL9-F1
#
_entry.id   AF-A0A959GDL9-F1
#
_cell.length_a   1.000
_cell.length_b   1.000
_cell.length_c   1.000
_cell.angle_alpha   90.00
_cell.angle_beta   90.00
_cell.angle_gamma   90.00
#
_symmetry.space_group_name_H-M   'P 1'
#
loop_
_entity.id
_entity.type
_entity.pdbx_description
1 polymer ?
#
loop_
_entity_poly.entity_id
_entity_poly.type
_entity_poly.pdbx_seq_one_letter_code
_entity_poly.pdbx_strand_id
1 'polypeptide(L)'
;MKKLNVLVLTDHRSHSSDNSIYALCTALRQHQHIGRVDVASRGNSANDPFFYQYLSTELNAWVLKDEMSFQKAAFHFLHQTVKVDARDYDWVWLRLPRPIPDGFFTFLRTAIGESRIFNKPSGIETTSTKAFLLNFPELCPPMQMCHTLEDIWQYQEQFPIVLKPLHNYGGKGIVKVSNGFIYDNSKSYTFEQYQPEFQQQLEEGGYLAMHYLHNVHKGDKRIIVVNGEVIGAVLRMPPKGSWLCNAAQGGQAMEARADERELEIARRLTEALSPQGVVMFGADTLVDNQGQRALSEVNTLSIGGIKPMEDLTGKPVIKRTVALLADYMAKEENCKRAPIV
;
A
#
# COMPACT_ATOMS: atom_id res chain seq x y z
N MET A 1 12.38 13.89 26.58
CA MET A 1 12.72 13.15 25.35
C MET A 1 12.83 14.15 24.19
N LYS A 2 13.83 14.05 23.30
CA LYS A 2 13.94 14.93 22.12
C LYS A 2 12.69 14.75 21.26
N LYS A 3 12.03 15.83 20.85
CA LYS A 3 10.92 15.76 19.89
C LYS A 3 11.47 15.44 18.49
N LEU A 4 10.75 14.61 17.74
CA LEU A 4 11.15 14.13 16.42
C LEU A 4 10.61 15.02 15.30
N ASN A 5 11.42 15.23 14.28
CA ASN A 5 11.04 15.90 13.05
C ASN A 5 10.72 14.86 11.98
N VAL A 6 9.55 14.96 11.34
CA VAL A 6 9.08 14.01 10.33
C VAL A 6 8.84 14.71 9.00
N LEU A 7 9.44 14.20 7.93
CA LEU A 7 9.13 14.58 6.56
C LEU A 7 8.20 13.56 5.93
N VAL A 8 7.06 13.99 5.40
CA VAL A 8 6.10 13.13 4.70
C VAL A 8 6.22 13.35 3.20
N LEU A 9 6.44 12.28 2.44
CA LEU A 9 6.53 12.32 0.98
C LEU A 9 5.23 11.82 0.35
N THR A 10 4.64 12.61 -0.54
CA THR A 10 3.30 12.30 -1.10
C THR A 10 3.09 12.76 -2.55
N ASP A 11 1.93 12.47 -3.14
CA ASP A 11 1.53 12.91 -4.47
C ASP A 11 0.13 13.53 -4.46
N HIS A 12 0.08 14.84 -4.27
CA HIS A 12 -1.17 15.58 -4.12
C HIS A 12 -2.09 15.50 -5.34
N ARG A 13 -1.56 15.18 -6.52
CA ARG A 13 -2.34 15.08 -7.77
C ARG A 13 -3.42 13.99 -7.70
N SER A 14 -3.24 13.02 -6.81
CA SER A 14 -4.15 11.88 -6.60
C SER A 14 -5.06 12.04 -5.37
N HIS A 15 -4.95 13.16 -4.64
CA HIS A 15 -5.65 13.32 -3.38
C HIS A 15 -7.13 13.66 -3.57
N SER A 16 -7.92 13.25 -2.58
CA SER A 16 -9.32 13.64 -2.37
C SER A 16 -9.52 14.05 -0.91
N SER A 17 -10.73 14.49 -0.56
CA SER A 17 -11.15 14.74 0.83
C SER A 17 -10.97 13.52 1.75
N ASP A 18 -11.06 12.32 1.17
CA ASP A 18 -11.05 11.07 1.94
C ASP A 18 -9.62 10.53 2.13
N ASN A 19 -8.62 11.20 1.54
CA ASN A 19 -7.24 10.79 1.68
C ASN A 19 -6.79 10.97 3.14
N SER A 20 -6.31 9.89 3.75
CA SER A 20 -5.99 9.88 5.17
C SER A 20 -4.77 10.73 5.53
N ILE A 21 -3.94 11.15 4.56
CA ILE A 21 -2.72 11.93 4.83
C ILE A 21 -3.01 13.22 5.58
N TYR A 22 -4.11 13.92 5.27
CA TYR A 22 -4.48 15.19 5.89
C TYR A 22 -4.68 15.06 7.40
N ALA A 23 -5.53 14.11 7.79
CA ALA A 23 -5.83 13.83 9.19
C ALA A 23 -4.63 13.18 9.92
N LEU A 24 -3.90 12.29 9.24
CA LEU A 24 -2.70 11.65 9.80
C LEU A 24 -1.59 12.67 10.07
N CYS A 25 -1.30 13.59 9.14
CA CYS A 25 -0.30 14.64 9.34
C CYS A 25 -0.71 15.60 10.46
N THR A 26 -1.98 15.96 10.55
CA THR A 26 -2.52 16.80 11.63
C THR A 26 -2.35 16.12 12.99
N ALA A 27 -2.82 14.87 13.12
CA ALA A 27 -2.67 14.11 14.36
C ALA A 27 -1.20 13.86 14.73
N LEU A 28 -0.33 13.62 13.74
CA LEU A 28 1.11 13.46 13.94
C LEU A 28 1.73 14.75 14.48
N ARG A 29 1.38 15.90 13.90
CA ARG A 29 1.86 17.21 14.33
C ARG A 29 1.45 17.56 15.77
N GLN A 30 0.28 17.10 16.20
CA GLN A 30 -0.27 17.30 17.53
C GLN A 30 0.27 16.30 18.58
N HIS A 31 0.97 15.24 18.15
CA HIS A 31 1.49 14.22 19.06
C HIS A 31 2.64 14.74 19.92
N GLN A 32 2.66 14.41 21.22
CA GLN A 32 3.61 14.95 22.20
C GLN A 32 5.10 14.70 21.87
N HIS A 33 5.41 13.63 21.13
CA HIS A 33 6.77 13.25 20.73
C HIS A 33 7.21 13.88 19.41
N ILE A 34 6.33 14.59 18.71
CA ILE A 34 6.62 15.18 17.40
C ILE A 34 6.81 16.68 17.54
N GLY A 35 7.91 17.19 17.00
CA GLY A 35 8.28 18.60 17.04
C GLY A 35 7.90 19.34 15.76
N ARG A 36 8.08 18.68 14.61
CA ARG A 36 7.85 19.24 13.29
C ARG A 36 7.31 18.17 12.35
N VAL A 37 6.36 18.55 11.51
CA VAL A 37 5.89 17.75 10.38
C VAL A 37 5.92 18.64 9.14
N ASP A 38 6.65 18.21 8.13
CA ASP A 38 6.68 18.88 6.83
C ASP A 38 6.22 17.89 5.77
N VAL A 39 5.56 18.40 4.73
CA VAL A 39 5.01 17.57 3.66
C VAL A 39 5.54 18.03 2.31
N ALA A 40 6.29 17.17 1.64
CA ALA A 40 6.78 17.40 0.28
C ALA A 40 6.00 16.55 -0.71
N SER A 41 5.62 17.15 -1.83
CA SER A 41 4.88 16.44 -2.87
C SER A 41 5.67 16.31 -4.17
N ARG A 42 5.66 15.11 -4.76
CA ARG A 42 6.18 14.87 -6.10
C ARG A 42 5.34 15.46 -7.23
N GLY A 43 4.16 15.97 -6.91
CA GLY A 43 3.34 16.74 -7.85
C GLY A 43 3.84 18.18 -8.02
N ASN A 44 4.76 18.65 -7.17
CA ASN A 44 5.45 19.93 -7.36
C ASN A 44 6.74 19.68 -8.15
N SER A 45 6.83 20.21 -9.37
CA SER A 45 7.98 20.00 -10.27
C SER A 45 9.29 20.56 -9.73
N ALA A 46 9.24 21.50 -8.78
CA ALA A 46 10.43 21.96 -8.07
C ALA A 46 11.10 20.84 -7.24
N ASN A 47 10.43 19.70 -7.06
CA ASN A 47 10.95 18.51 -6.39
C ASN A 47 11.40 17.41 -7.36
N ASP A 48 11.37 17.63 -8.67
CA ASP A 48 11.82 16.63 -9.66
C ASP A 48 13.28 16.18 -9.46
N PRO A 49 14.22 17.06 -9.04
CA PRO A 49 15.58 16.64 -8.70
C PRO A 49 15.66 15.56 -7.62
N PHE A 50 14.68 15.51 -6.71
CA PHE A 50 14.59 14.50 -5.66
C PHE A 50 13.84 13.25 -6.14
N PHE A 51 12.66 13.42 -6.75
CA PHE A 51 11.75 12.30 -7.04
C PHE A 51 12.05 11.53 -8.33
N TYR A 52 12.67 12.16 -9.33
CA TYR A 52 12.85 11.55 -10.66
C TYR A 52 14.29 11.59 -11.17
N GLN A 53 15.09 12.59 -10.77
CA GLN A 53 16.46 12.75 -11.28
C GLN A 53 17.52 12.24 -10.29
N TYR A 54 17.16 12.12 -9.00
CA TYR A 54 18.03 11.63 -7.92
C TYR A 54 19.31 12.47 -7.73
N LEU A 55 19.23 13.77 -8.00
CA LEU A 55 20.36 14.71 -7.97
C LEU A 55 20.47 15.50 -6.66
N SER A 56 19.39 15.57 -5.88
CA SER A 56 19.36 16.39 -4.65
C SER A 56 18.50 15.76 -3.57
N THR A 57 18.89 15.98 -2.31
CA THR A 57 18.09 15.69 -1.11
C THR A 57 17.24 16.87 -0.67
N GLU A 58 17.40 18.03 -1.32
CA GLU A 58 16.59 19.21 -1.08
C GLU A 58 15.19 19.09 -1.70
N LEU A 59 14.20 19.62 -0.99
CA LEU A 59 12.80 19.61 -1.36
C LEU A 59 12.15 20.95 -1.02
N ASN A 60 11.16 21.33 -1.82
CA ASN A 60 10.14 22.30 -1.49
C ASN A 60 9.04 21.56 -0.72
N ALA A 61 8.96 21.84 0.58
CA ALA A 61 8.03 21.22 1.50
C ALA A 61 7.13 22.27 2.14
N TRP A 62 5.88 21.90 2.39
CA TRP A 62 4.96 22.70 3.18
C TRP A 62 5.17 22.42 4.66
N VAL A 63 5.36 23.48 5.46
CA VAL A 63 5.54 23.38 6.92
C VAL A 63 4.17 23.34 7.58
N LEU A 64 3.82 22.21 8.21
CA LEU A 64 2.54 22.07 8.89
C LEU A 64 2.60 22.77 10.26
N LYS A 65 1.91 23.91 10.38
CA LYS A 65 1.84 24.67 11.64
C LYS A 65 0.88 24.02 12.63
N ASP A 66 -0.37 23.83 12.21
CA ASP A 66 -1.47 23.29 13.02
C ASP A 66 -2.19 22.17 12.26
N GLU A 67 -3.27 22.49 11.54
CA GLU A 67 -4.12 21.53 10.84
C GLU A 67 -3.91 21.55 9.33
N MET A 68 -4.17 20.39 8.72
CA MET A 68 -4.12 20.18 7.29
C MET A 68 -5.47 19.72 6.76
N SER A 69 -5.99 20.42 5.76
CA SER A 69 -7.22 20.04 5.06
C SER A 69 -6.97 19.85 3.56
N PHE A 70 -7.78 19.01 2.92
CA PHE A 70 -7.75 18.86 1.47
C PHE A 70 -8.12 20.18 0.78
N GLN A 71 -7.36 20.55 -0.25
CA GLN A 71 -7.65 21.69 -1.12
C GLN A 71 -7.47 21.26 -2.57
N LYS A 72 -8.52 21.38 -3.37
CA LYS A 72 -8.51 20.96 -4.78
C LYS A 72 -7.41 21.65 -5.60
N ALA A 73 -7.12 22.91 -5.32
CA ALA A 73 -6.06 23.68 -5.98
C ALA A 73 -4.65 23.35 -5.47
N ALA A 74 -4.51 22.52 -4.44
CA ALA A 74 -3.23 22.09 -3.86
C ALA A 74 -2.29 23.25 -3.48
N PHE A 75 -2.83 24.41 -3.10
CA PHE A 75 -2.08 25.65 -2.88
C PHE A 75 -0.92 25.48 -1.89
N HIS A 76 -1.13 24.71 -0.81
CA HIS A 76 -0.11 24.38 0.17
C HIS A 76 1.15 23.73 -0.44
N PHE A 77 0.96 22.80 -1.38
CA PHE A 77 2.04 22.03 -1.98
C PHE A 77 2.79 22.76 -3.09
N LEU A 78 2.17 23.80 -3.68
CA LEU A 78 2.69 24.50 -4.86
C LEU A 78 3.19 25.92 -4.55
N HIS A 79 2.60 26.59 -3.55
CA HIS A 79 2.83 28.03 -3.32
C HIS A 79 3.21 28.39 -1.89
N GLN A 80 3.05 27.49 -0.91
CA GLN A 80 3.41 27.74 0.49
C GLN A 80 4.58 26.85 0.95
N THR A 81 5.52 26.59 0.05
CA THR A 81 6.65 25.71 0.34
C THR A 81 7.88 26.49 0.78
N VAL A 82 8.68 25.88 1.65
CA VAL A 82 10.04 26.31 1.97
C VAL A 82 11.03 25.24 1.54
N LYS A 83 12.27 25.64 1.26
CA LYS A 83 13.36 24.69 1.00
C LYS A 83 13.74 23.98 2.30
N VAL A 84 13.86 22.66 2.23
CA VAL A 84 14.31 21.79 3.32
C VAL A 84 15.23 20.71 2.75
N ASP A 85 16.14 20.18 3.56
CA ASP A 85 16.90 18.99 3.21
C ASP A 85 16.27 17.77 3.89
N ALA A 86 15.98 16.71 3.12
CA ALA A 86 15.42 15.48 3.66
C ALA A 86 16.34 14.82 4.72
N ARG A 87 17.64 15.12 4.70
CA ARG A 87 18.62 14.65 5.68
C ARG A 87 18.53 15.37 7.02
N ASP A 88 17.75 16.43 7.16
CA ASP A 88 17.56 17.16 8.43
C ASP A 88 16.46 16.56 9.33
N TYR A 89 15.71 15.56 8.84
CA TYR A 89 14.56 14.99 9.54
C TYR A 89 14.89 13.69 10.25
N ASP A 90 14.49 13.50 11.50
CA ASP A 90 14.73 12.24 12.19
C ASP A 90 14.06 11.06 11.44
N TRP A 91 12.91 11.30 10.80
CA TRP A 91 12.17 10.31 10.01
C TRP A 91 11.60 10.84 8.68
N VAL A 92 11.54 9.96 7.68
CA VAL A 92 10.85 10.16 6.41
C VAL A 92 9.74 9.13 6.26
N TRP A 93 8.50 9.58 6.09
CA TRP A 93 7.33 8.74 5.90
C TRP A 93 6.88 8.73 4.44
N LEU A 94 6.88 7.54 3.83
CA LEU A 94 6.47 7.36 2.44
C LEU A 94 4.94 7.18 2.34
N ARG A 95 4.28 8.14 1.71
CA ARG A 95 2.83 8.13 1.40
C ARG A 95 2.59 8.35 -0.09
N LEU A 96 3.42 7.71 -0.91
CA LEU A 96 3.42 7.83 -2.37
C LEU A 96 2.54 6.76 -3.01
N PRO A 97 1.60 7.11 -3.90
CA PRO A 97 0.92 6.14 -4.73
C PRO A 97 1.87 5.63 -5.82
N ARG A 98 1.56 4.45 -6.36
CA ARG A 98 2.27 3.89 -7.51
C ARG A 98 1.87 4.58 -8.82
N PRO A 99 2.71 4.53 -9.88
CA PRO A 99 4.03 3.90 -9.93
C PRO A 99 5.09 4.66 -9.11
N ILE A 100 6.14 3.95 -8.68
CA ILE A 100 7.34 4.52 -8.09
C ILE A 100 8.42 4.53 -9.17
N PRO A 101 9.13 5.66 -9.41
CA PRO A 101 10.21 5.70 -10.39
C PRO A 101 11.34 4.70 -10.10
N ASP A 102 11.87 4.08 -11.15
CA ASP A 102 12.97 3.11 -11.02
C ASP A 102 14.20 3.76 -10.41
N GLY A 103 14.78 3.10 -9.41
CA GLY A 103 15.94 3.62 -8.68
C GLY A 103 15.60 4.59 -7.53
N PHE A 104 14.35 5.04 -7.39
CA PHE A 104 13.97 5.97 -6.30
C PHE A 104 14.21 5.36 -4.91
N PHE A 105 13.90 4.08 -4.72
CA PHE A 105 14.18 3.40 -3.45
C PHE A 105 15.68 3.26 -3.19
N THR A 106 16.49 2.95 -4.22
CA THR A 106 17.95 2.97 -4.12
C THR A 106 18.47 4.33 -3.70
N PHE A 107 17.98 5.40 -4.35
CA PHE A 107 18.34 6.78 -4.01
C PHE A 107 17.99 7.12 -2.55
N LEU A 108 16.79 6.78 -2.07
CA LEU A 108 16.39 7.02 -0.68
C LEU A 108 17.32 6.30 0.31
N ARG A 109 17.70 5.06 0.01
CA ARG A 109 18.59 4.25 0.86
C ARG A 109 19.98 4.85 0.96
N THR A 110 20.54 5.33 -0.15
CA THR A 110 21.90 5.90 -0.18
C THR A 110 21.95 7.33 0.33
N ALA A 111 20.98 8.17 -0.01
CA ALA A 111 21.03 9.60 0.27
C ALA A 111 20.50 9.97 1.67
N ILE A 112 19.50 9.24 2.18
CA ILE A 112 18.84 9.55 3.46
C ILE A 112 19.21 8.54 4.55
N GLY A 113 19.37 7.27 4.17
CA GLY A 113 19.57 6.15 5.08
C GLY A 113 18.25 5.46 5.42
N GLU A 114 18.17 4.17 5.09
CA GLU A 114 16.96 3.35 5.23
C GLU A 114 16.41 3.23 6.66
N SER A 115 17.27 3.34 7.68
CA SER A 115 16.88 3.29 9.10
C SER A 115 16.09 4.52 9.58
N ARG A 116 15.88 5.51 8.71
CA ARG A 116 15.08 6.72 8.96
C ARG A 116 13.79 6.73 8.13
N ILE A 117 13.48 5.64 7.44
CA ILE A 117 12.36 5.57 6.51
C ILE A 117 11.43 4.45 6.97
N PHE A 118 10.14 4.75 7.16
CA PHE A 118 9.14 3.70 7.34
C PHE A 118 8.00 3.84 6.32
N ASN A 119 7.58 2.74 5.67
CA ASN A 119 8.27 1.45 5.67
C ASN A 119 9.64 1.53 4.98
N LYS A 120 10.56 0.65 5.35
CA LYS A 120 11.91 0.59 4.74
C LYS A 120 11.80 0.35 3.22
N PRO A 121 12.52 1.09 2.36
CA PRO A 121 12.45 0.90 0.90
C PRO A 121 12.70 -0.54 0.44
N SER A 122 13.73 -1.22 0.95
CA SER A 122 14.00 -2.63 0.64
C SER A 122 12.86 -3.54 1.11
N GLY A 123 12.32 -3.29 2.30
CA GLY A 123 11.15 -4.00 2.80
C GLY A 123 9.94 -3.83 1.88
N ILE A 124 9.70 -2.62 1.37
CA ILE A 124 8.64 -2.38 0.38
C ILE A 124 8.92 -3.16 -0.91
N GLU A 125 10.13 -3.08 -1.47
CA GLU A 125 10.51 -3.80 -2.69
C GLU A 125 10.27 -5.31 -2.57
N THR A 126 10.74 -5.92 -1.48
CA THR A 126 10.59 -7.36 -1.22
C THR A 126 9.12 -7.77 -1.03
N THR A 127 8.34 -6.97 -0.31
CA THR A 127 7.01 -7.39 0.17
C THR A 127 5.86 -7.00 -0.75
N SER A 128 6.12 -6.13 -1.72
CA SER A 128 5.05 -5.54 -2.55
C SER A 128 4.83 -6.23 -3.89
N THR A 129 5.67 -7.22 -4.24
CA THR A 129 5.39 -8.14 -5.34
C THR A 129 4.28 -9.11 -4.96
N LYS A 130 3.41 -9.47 -5.90
CA LYS A 130 2.37 -10.48 -5.66
C LYS A 130 2.97 -11.84 -5.32
N ALA A 131 4.16 -12.15 -5.82
CA ALA A 131 4.89 -13.36 -5.48
C ALA A 131 5.17 -13.49 -3.97
N PHE A 132 5.15 -12.40 -3.20
CA PHE A 132 5.32 -12.44 -1.74
C PHE A 132 4.26 -13.31 -1.05
N LEU A 133 3.07 -13.47 -1.66
CA LEU A 133 2.00 -14.32 -1.13
C LEU A 133 2.39 -15.81 -1.09
N LEU A 134 3.35 -16.26 -1.91
CA LEU A 134 3.82 -17.65 -1.93
C LEU A 134 4.46 -18.10 -0.60
N ASN A 135 4.81 -17.16 0.28
CA ASN A 135 5.27 -17.47 1.63
C ASN A 135 4.12 -17.85 2.59
N PHE A 136 2.87 -17.73 2.15
CA PHE A 136 1.66 -17.99 2.93
C PHE A 136 0.62 -18.82 2.15
N PRO A 137 0.99 -19.98 1.58
CA PRO A 137 0.08 -20.80 0.78
C PRO A 137 -1.17 -21.22 1.56
N GLU A 138 -1.06 -21.40 2.87
CA GLU A 138 -2.15 -21.77 3.76
C GLU A 138 -3.12 -20.63 4.06
N LEU A 139 -2.74 -19.37 3.80
CA LEU A 139 -3.59 -18.20 4.02
C LEU A 139 -4.26 -17.70 2.74
N CYS A 140 -3.79 -18.15 1.58
CA CYS A 140 -4.24 -17.70 0.27
C CYS A 140 -5.08 -18.77 -0.44
N PRO A 141 -5.87 -18.39 -1.46
CA PRO A 141 -6.38 -19.38 -2.42
C PRO A 141 -5.23 -20.11 -3.11
N PRO A 142 -5.47 -21.32 -3.68
CA PRO A 142 -4.49 -22.00 -4.52
C PRO A 142 -3.91 -21.05 -5.57
N MET A 143 -2.59 -21.02 -5.70
CA MET A 143 -1.90 -20.11 -6.61
C MET A 143 -0.64 -20.74 -7.20
N GLN A 144 -0.24 -20.25 -8.38
CA GLN A 144 0.93 -20.69 -9.13
C GLN A 144 1.62 -19.51 -9.83
N MET A 145 2.94 -19.52 -9.88
CA MET A 145 3.70 -18.59 -10.73
C MET A 145 3.62 -19.04 -12.18
N CYS A 146 3.29 -18.12 -13.09
CA CYS A 146 3.22 -18.38 -14.52
C CYS A 146 4.21 -17.47 -15.26
N HIS A 147 5.19 -18.11 -15.91
CA HIS A 147 6.23 -17.47 -16.72
C HIS A 147 6.11 -17.85 -18.21
N THR A 148 5.22 -18.77 -18.55
CA THR A 148 4.91 -19.17 -19.92
C THR A 148 3.40 -19.21 -20.17
N LEU A 149 3.01 -19.22 -21.46
CA LEU A 149 1.61 -19.46 -21.85
C LEU A 149 1.14 -20.86 -21.43
N GLU A 150 2.04 -21.84 -21.46
CA GLU A 150 1.77 -23.21 -21.04
C GLU A 150 1.42 -23.28 -19.54
N ASP A 151 2.14 -22.53 -18.69
CA ASP A 151 1.82 -22.47 -17.25
C ASP A 151 0.39 -21.98 -17.02
N ILE A 152 -0.02 -20.93 -17.77
CA ILE A 152 -1.38 -20.37 -17.69
C ILE A 152 -2.40 -21.40 -18.16
N TRP A 153 -2.13 -22.04 -19.31
CA TRP A 153 -3.02 -23.02 -19.91
C TRP A 153 -3.24 -24.23 -19.00
N GLN A 154 -2.16 -24.83 -18.49
CA GLN A 154 -2.24 -26.00 -17.61
C GLN A 154 -2.91 -25.67 -16.28
N TYR A 155 -2.66 -24.48 -15.72
CA TYR A 155 -3.23 -24.14 -14.42
C TYR A 155 -4.73 -23.86 -14.49
N GLN A 156 -5.23 -23.25 -15.58
CA GLN A 156 -6.67 -23.01 -15.75
C GLN A 156 -7.48 -24.29 -16.01
N GLU A 157 -6.84 -25.40 -16.44
CA GLU A 157 -7.51 -26.69 -16.61
C GLU A 157 -7.97 -27.30 -15.28
N GLN A 158 -7.38 -26.89 -14.16
CA GLN A 158 -7.76 -27.40 -12.83
C GLN A 158 -9.02 -26.72 -12.28
N PHE A 159 -9.15 -25.41 -12.50
CA PHE A 159 -10.26 -24.57 -12.06
C PHE A 159 -10.18 -23.18 -12.71
N PRO A 160 -11.25 -22.38 -12.69
CA PRO A 160 -11.18 -20.98 -13.12
C PRO A 160 -10.14 -20.21 -12.29
N ILE A 161 -9.30 -19.41 -12.96
CA ILE A 161 -8.22 -18.64 -12.32
C ILE A 161 -8.39 -17.15 -12.54
N VAL A 162 -7.77 -16.37 -11.66
CA VAL A 162 -7.48 -14.95 -11.83
C VAL A 162 -5.98 -14.82 -12.04
N LEU A 163 -5.59 -14.23 -13.17
CA LEU A 163 -4.21 -13.87 -13.44
C LEU A 163 -3.96 -12.47 -12.89
N LYS A 164 -2.97 -12.36 -12.01
CA LYS A 164 -2.54 -11.07 -11.45
C LYS A 164 -1.11 -10.79 -11.92
N PRO A 165 -0.86 -9.75 -12.74
CA PRO A 165 0.49 -9.43 -13.16
C PRO A 165 1.39 -9.07 -11.97
N LEU A 166 2.63 -9.55 -11.95
CA LEU A 166 3.50 -9.37 -10.79
C LEU A 166 3.84 -7.91 -10.50
N HIS A 167 4.14 -7.13 -11.54
CA HIS A 167 4.61 -5.75 -11.42
C HIS A 167 3.52 -4.68 -11.61
N ASN A 168 2.29 -5.06 -11.97
CA ASN A 168 1.19 -4.09 -12.08
C ASN A 168 0.51 -3.82 -10.73
N TYR A 169 -0.15 -2.67 -10.63
CA TYR A 169 -0.77 -2.19 -9.40
C TYR A 169 -2.18 -1.65 -9.64
N GLY A 170 -2.99 -1.56 -8.58
CA GLY A 170 -4.35 -1.01 -8.66
C GLY A 170 -5.30 -1.83 -9.54
N GLY A 171 -5.09 -3.15 -9.63
CA GLY A 171 -5.88 -4.08 -10.43
C GLY A 171 -5.71 -4.00 -11.94
N LYS A 172 -4.73 -3.23 -12.44
CA LYS A 172 -4.42 -3.20 -13.88
C LYS A 172 -3.93 -4.55 -14.37
N GLY A 173 -4.48 -5.01 -15.50
CA GLY A 173 -4.13 -6.28 -16.13
C GLY A 173 -4.61 -7.52 -15.37
N ILE A 174 -5.48 -7.37 -14.35
CA ILE A 174 -6.11 -8.51 -13.71
C ILE A 174 -7.20 -9.06 -14.63
N VAL A 175 -7.06 -10.31 -15.04
CA VAL A 175 -8.04 -11.00 -15.88
C VAL A 175 -8.47 -12.31 -15.25
N LYS A 176 -9.70 -12.74 -15.54
CA LYS A 176 -10.17 -14.10 -15.19
C LYS A 176 -9.99 -15.00 -16.40
N VAL A 177 -9.48 -16.21 -16.19
CA VAL A 177 -9.38 -17.25 -17.23
C VAL A 177 -10.24 -18.43 -16.82
N SER A 178 -11.10 -18.91 -17.73
CA SER A 178 -11.96 -20.06 -17.48
C SER A 178 -12.39 -20.69 -18.80
N ASN A 179 -12.19 -22.00 -18.92
CA ASN A 179 -12.59 -22.80 -20.09
C ASN A 179 -12.02 -22.24 -21.41
N GLY A 180 -10.75 -21.82 -21.41
CA GLY A 180 -10.11 -21.22 -22.59
C GLY A 180 -10.55 -19.80 -22.94
N PHE A 181 -11.42 -19.17 -22.14
CA PHE A 181 -11.83 -17.78 -22.31
C PHE A 181 -11.19 -16.85 -21.28
N ILE A 182 -10.79 -15.66 -21.73
CA ILE A 182 -10.26 -14.58 -20.91
C ILE A 182 -11.37 -13.55 -20.74
N TYR A 183 -11.66 -13.19 -19.48
CA TYR A 183 -12.59 -12.15 -19.11
C TYR A 183 -11.80 -10.98 -18.56
N ASP A 184 -11.66 -9.94 -19.38
CA ASP A 184 -11.06 -8.67 -19.03
C ASP A 184 -12.16 -7.62 -18.93
N ASN A 185 -12.43 -7.16 -17.70
CA ASN A 185 -13.53 -6.26 -17.40
C ASN A 185 -14.88 -6.78 -17.94
N SER A 186 -15.53 -6.04 -18.83
CA SER A 186 -16.82 -6.38 -19.45
C SER A 186 -16.68 -7.10 -20.80
N LYS A 187 -15.46 -7.46 -21.20
CA LYS A 187 -15.17 -8.11 -22.49
C LYS A 187 -14.67 -9.54 -22.27
N SER A 188 -14.90 -10.37 -23.26
CA SER A 188 -14.41 -11.74 -23.31
C SER A 188 -13.62 -11.99 -24.59
N TYR A 189 -12.53 -12.74 -24.48
CA TYR A 189 -11.61 -13.09 -25.55
C TYR A 189 -11.33 -14.59 -25.51
N THR A 190 -11.01 -15.21 -26.64
CA THR A 190 -10.39 -16.54 -26.64
C THR A 190 -8.93 -16.44 -26.19
N PHE A 191 -8.33 -17.57 -25.80
CA PHE A 191 -6.92 -17.61 -25.41
C PHE A 191 -5.99 -17.12 -26.52
N GLU A 192 -6.25 -17.50 -27.77
CA GLU A 192 -5.46 -17.09 -28.94
C GLU A 192 -5.58 -15.59 -29.20
N GLN A 193 -6.78 -15.02 -28.99
CA GLN A 193 -7.01 -13.59 -29.18
C GLN A 193 -6.26 -12.74 -28.14
N TYR A 194 -6.09 -13.24 -26.92
CA TYR A 194 -5.45 -12.53 -25.80
C TYR A 194 -3.95 -12.87 -25.65
N GLN A 195 -3.43 -13.74 -26.52
CA GLN A 195 -2.04 -14.20 -26.46
C GLN A 195 -1.01 -13.06 -26.54
N PRO A 196 -1.17 -12.00 -27.37
CA PRO A 196 -0.24 -10.87 -27.39
C PRO A 196 -0.11 -10.17 -26.04
N GLU A 197 -1.23 -9.94 -25.35
CA GLU A 197 -1.26 -9.32 -24.02
C GLU A 197 -0.61 -10.21 -22.96
N PHE A 198 -0.78 -11.54 -23.05
CA PHE A 198 -0.04 -12.47 -22.21
C PHE A 198 1.47 -12.39 -22.46
N GLN A 199 1.91 -12.44 -23.73
CA GLN A 199 3.32 -12.42 -24.09
C GLN A 199 4.02 -11.16 -23.55
N GLN A 200 3.42 -9.98 -23.78
CA GLN A 200 3.96 -8.74 -23.23
C GLN A 200 4.14 -8.83 -21.71
N GLN A 201 3.12 -9.29 -20.99
CA GLN A 201 3.20 -9.34 -19.53
C GLN A 201 4.15 -10.41 -19.00
N LEU A 202 4.31 -11.52 -19.72
CA LEU A 202 5.28 -12.58 -19.42
C LEU A 202 6.72 -12.08 -19.58
N GLU A 203 6.99 -11.25 -20.60
CA GLU A 203 8.28 -10.55 -20.76
C GLU A 203 8.53 -9.55 -19.62
N GLU A 204 7.48 -8.89 -19.13
CA GLU A 204 7.50 -8.01 -17.96
C GLU A 204 7.43 -8.78 -16.62
N GLY A 205 7.88 -10.03 -16.56
CA GLY A 205 8.03 -10.81 -15.31
C GLY A 205 6.92 -11.81 -15.01
N GLY A 206 5.79 -11.76 -15.72
CA GLY A 206 4.73 -12.77 -15.67
C GLY A 206 3.62 -12.54 -14.65
N TYR A 207 2.96 -13.63 -14.27
CA TYR A 207 1.72 -13.62 -13.49
C TYR A 207 1.84 -14.46 -12.22
N LEU A 208 1.13 -14.02 -11.18
CA LEU A 208 0.64 -14.91 -10.15
C LEU A 208 -0.78 -15.33 -10.54
N ALA A 209 -0.96 -16.58 -10.94
CA ALA A 209 -2.27 -17.18 -11.14
C ALA A 209 -2.84 -17.62 -9.79
N MET A 210 -4.11 -17.34 -9.54
CA MET A 210 -4.80 -17.65 -8.28
C MET A 210 -6.19 -18.21 -8.58
N HIS A 211 -6.64 -19.21 -7.84
CA HIS A 211 -8.00 -19.75 -7.97
C HIS A 211 -9.04 -18.62 -7.85
N TYR A 212 -9.91 -18.52 -8.86
CA TYR A 212 -11.04 -17.59 -8.83
C TYR A 212 -12.02 -17.98 -7.71
N LEU A 213 -12.34 -17.01 -6.86
CA LEU A 213 -13.27 -17.19 -5.75
C LEU A 213 -14.69 -16.75 -6.16
N HIS A 214 -15.64 -17.68 -6.16
CA HIS A 214 -17.04 -17.40 -6.52
C HIS A 214 -17.72 -16.41 -5.55
N ASN A 215 -17.21 -16.34 -4.32
CA ASN A 215 -17.69 -15.44 -3.27
C ASN A 215 -17.06 -14.03 -3.32
N VAL A 216 -16.33 -13.66 -4.39
CA VAL A 216 -15.75 -12.31 -4.55
C VAL A 216 -16.79 -11.18 -4.46
N HIS A 217 -18.05 -11.46 -4.82
CA HIS A 217 -19.18 -10.54 -4.68
C HIS A 217 -19.48 -10.13 -3.23
N LYS A 218 -18.98 -10.86 -2.23
CA LYS A 218 -19.05 -10.51 -0.80
C LYS A 218 -18.06 -9.40 -0.39
N GLY A 219 -17.34 -8.85 -1.37
CA GLY A 219 -16.48 -7.69 -1.21
C GLY A 219 -15.09 -8.02 -0.68
N ASP A 220 -14.19 -7.09 -0.97
CA ASP A 220 -12.80 -7.11 -0.53
C ASP A 220 -12.67 -6.37 0.79
N LYS A 221 -12.23 -7.06 1.84
CA LYS A 221 -12.02 -6.46 3.15
C LYS A 221 -10.55 -6.12 3.32
N ARG A 222 -10.27 -4.85 3.59
CA ARG A 222 -8.91 -4.37 3.92
C ARG A 222 -8.76 -4.28 5.43
N ILE A 223 -7.84 -5.06 5.97
CA ILE A 223 -7.39 -5.01 7.36
C ILE A 223 -6.18 -4.08 7.41
N ILE A 224 -6.17 -3.10 8.32
CA ILE A 224 -5.05 -2.17 8.49
C ILE A 224 -4.30 -2.56 9.75
N VAL A 225 -3.00 -2.80 9.59
CA VAL A 225 -2.09 -3.13 10.69
C VAL A 225 -1.02 -2.07 10.81
N VAL A 226 -0.78 -1.59 12.03
CA VAL A 226 0.25 -0.59 12.35
C VAL A 226 1.00 -1.05 13.59
N ASN A 227 2.32 -1.16 13.48
CA ASN A 227 3.21 -1.61 14.55
C ASN A 227 2.72 -2.93 15.20
N GLY A 228 2.27 -3.87 14.37
CA GLY A 228 1.75 -5.18 14.77
C GLY A 228 0.32 -5.19 15.33
N GLU A 229 -0.34 -4.04 15.45
CA GLU A 229 -1.72 -3.95 15.94
C GLU A 229 -2.71 -3.78 14.78
N VAL A 230 -3.79 -4.56 14.79
CA VAL A 230 -4.93 -4.38 13.89
C VAL A 230 -5.72 -3.14 14.32
N ILE A 231 -5.66 -2.09 13.52
CA ILE A 231 -6.35 -0.81 13.78
C ILE A 231 -7.83 -0.91 13.43
N GLY A 232 -8.15 -1.76 12.45
CA GLY A 232 -9.51 -2.08 12.07
C GLY A 232 -9.57 -2.61 10.64
N ALA A 233 -10.79 -2.74 10.15
CA ALA A 233 -11.06 -3.23 8.81
C ALA A 233 -12.11 -2.37 8.10
N VAL A 234 -12.02 -2.31 6.77
CA VAL A 234 -13.03 -1.67 5.92
C VAL A 234 -13.41 -2.62 4.80
N LEU A 235 -14.71 -2.86 4.62
CA LEU A 235 -15.21 -3.66 3.50
C LEU A 235 -15.39 -2.77 2.28
N ARG A 236 -14.92 -3.23 1.13
CA ARG A 236 -15.00 -2.54 -0.16
C ARG A 236 -15.85 -3.38 -1.09
N MET A 237 -17.03 -2.87 -1.41
CA MET A 237 -17.95 -3.54 -2.33
C MET A 237 -17.59 -3.20 -3.79
N PRO A 238 -17.66 -4.17 -4.72
CA PRO A 238 -17.45 -3.88 -6.13
C PRO A 238 -18.59 -3.02 -6.67
N PRO A 239 -18.34 -2.18 -7.69
CA PRO A 239 -19.39 -1.51 -8.44
C PRO A 239 -20.39 -2.52 -9.03
N LYS A 240 -21.65 -2.11 -9.20
CA LYS A 240 -22.68 -2.97 -9.80
C LYS A 240 -22.24 -3.43 -11.21
N GLY A 241 -22.22 -4.74 -11.42
CA GLY A 241 -21.81 -5.34 -12.71
C GLY A 241 -20.30 -5.54 -12.88
N SER A 242 -19.48 -5.18 -11.90
CA SER A 242 -18.05 -5.48 -11.87
C SER A 242 -17.76 -6.59 -10.85
N TRP A 243 -16.80 -7.46 -11.16
CA TRP A 243 -16.27 -8.46 -10.23
C TRP A 243 -14.99 -7.98 -9.51
N LEU A 244 -14.42 -6.85 -9.93
CA LEU A 244 -13.21 -6.27 -9.34
C LEU A 244 -13.57 -5.24 -8.27
N CYS A 245 -13.09 -5.48 -7.05
CA CYS A 245 -13.36 -4.65 -5.86
C CYS A 245 -12.27 -3.60 -5.62
N ASN A 246 -11.98 -2.73 -6.59
CA ASN A 246 -11.05 -1.63 -6.36
C ASN A 246 -11.79 -0.37 -5.86
N ALA A 247 -11.63 -0.03 -4.58
CA ALA A 247 -12.18 1.23 -4.03
C ALA A 247 -11.67 2.49 -4.77
N ALA A 248 -10.46 2.45 -5.34
CA ALA A 248 -9.95 3.52 -6.19
C ALA A 248 -10.78 3.74 -7.48
N GLN A 249 -11.65 2.80 -7.83
CA GLN A 249 -12.55 2.84 -8.99
C GLN A 249 -14.03 2.99 -8.56
N GLY A 250 -14.30 3.53 -7.36
CA GLY A 250 -15.67 3.85 -6.93
C GLY A 250 -16.39 2.75 -6.14
N GLY A 251 -15.65 1.80 -5.56
CA GLY A 251 -16.23 0.85 -4.60
C GLY A 251 -16.66 1.54 -3.31
N GLN A 252 -17.85 1.20 -2.78
CA GLN A 252 -18.37 1.77 -1.54
C GLN A 252 -17.66 1.16 -0.33
N ALA A 253 -17.15 2.01 0.56
CA ALA A 253 -16.60 1.59 1.85
C ALA A 253 -17.74 1.35 2.86
N MET A 254 -17.69 0.22 3.55
CA MET A 254 -18.64 -0.16 4.59
C MET A 254 -17.89 -0.53 5.87
N GLU A 255 -18.53 -0.29 7.01
CA GLU A 255 -18.00 -0.71 8.31
C GLU A 255 -17.77 -2.23 8.31
N ALA A 256 -16.60 -2.66 8.82
CA ALA A 256 -16.28 -4.06 8.96
C ALA A 256 -15.42 -4.30 10.20
N ARG A 257 -15.40 -5.57 10.63
CA ARG A 257 -14.49 -6.07 11.67
C ARG A 257 -13.69 -7.23 11.09
N ALA A 258 -12.44 -7.36 11.55
CA ALA A 258 -11.64 -8.54 11.28
C ALA A 258 -12.24 -9.74 12.02
N ASP A 259 -12.44 -10.86 11.33
CA ASP A 259 -12.77 -12.14 11.96
C ASP A 259 -11.52 -12.86 12.49
N GLU A 260 -11.70 -13.99 13.17
CA GLU A 260 -10.59 -14.75 13.78
C GLU A 260 -9.53 -15.17 12.75
N ARG A 261 -9.97 -15.55 11.53
CA ARG A 261 -9.08 -15.94 10.45
C ARG A 261 -8.28 -14.75 9.92
N GLU A 262 -8.91 -13.59 9.83
CA GLU A 262 -8.29 -12.34 9.44
C GLU A 262 -7.30 -11.83 10.50
N LEU A 263 -7.58 -12.02 11.79
CA LEU A 263 -6.65 -11.74 12.88
C LEU A 263 -5.43 -12.67 12.82
N GLU A 264 -5.63 -13.96 12.49
CA GLU A 264 -4.52 -14.89 12.24
C GLU A 264 -3.67 -14.44 11.06
N ILE A 265 -4.29 -14.06 9.93
CA ILE A 265 -3.62 -13.50 8.75
C ILE A 265 -2.78 -12.29 9.15
N ALA A 266 -3.36 -11.33 9.88
CA ALA A 266 -2.67 -10.13 10.33
C ALA A 266 -1.46 -10.46 11.22
N ARG A 267 -1.57 -11.43 12.13
CA ARG A 267 -0.46 -11.90 12.98
C ARG A 267 0.67 -12.50 12.15
N ARG A 268 0.35 -13.46 11.28
CA ARG A 268 1.35 -14.16 10.43
C ARG A 268 2.06 -13.19 9.48
N LEU A 269 1.32 -12.24 8.91
CA LEU A 269 1.91 -11.16 8.10
C LEU A 269 2.80 -10.26 8.95
N THR A 270 2.38 -9.87 10.14
CA THR A 270 3.21 -9.04 11.04
C THR A 270 4.54 -9.71 11.36
N GLU A 271 4.54 -11.01 11.65
CA GLU A 271 5.76 -11.79 11.94
C GLU A 271 6.75 -11.79 10.76
N ALA A 272 6.26 -11.85 9.53
CA ALA A 272 7.10 -11.85 8.33
C ALA A 272 7.52 -10.44 7.87
N LEU A 273 6.65 -9.44 8.04
CA LEU A 273 6.84 -8.07 7.54
C LEU A 273 7.68 -7.21 8.49
N SER A 274 7.57 -7.42 9.80
CA SER A 274 8.26 -6.61 10.80
C SER A 274 9.80 -6.69 10.67
N PRO A 275 10.43 -7.87 10.48
CA PRO A 275 11.88 -7.97 10.26
C PRO A 275 12.36 -7.24 8.99
N GLN A 276 11.48 -7.10 7.99
CA GLN A 276 11.76 -6.35 6.76
C GLN A 276 11.62 -4.83 6.94
N GLY A 277 11.28 -4.35 8.14
CA GLY A 277 11.05 -2.93 8.42
C GLY A 277 9.74 -2.39 7.84
N VAL A 278 8.75 -3.26 7.67
CA VAL A 278 7.37 -2.87 7.34
C VAL A 278 6.60 -2.72 8.65
N VAL A 279 6.31 -1.47 9.00
CA VAL A 279 5.60 -1.06 10.23
C VAL A 279 4.11 -0.93 10.00
N MET A 280 3.72 -0.51 8.80
CA MET A 280 2.33 -0.21 8.44
C MET A 280 1.94 -0.90 7.14
N PHE A 281 0.94 -1.76 7.16
CA PHE A 281 0.49 -2.46 5.97
C PHE A 281 -1.02 -2.67 5.94
N GLY A 282 -1.53 -2.96 4.75
CA GLY A 282 -2.91 -3.35 4.50
C GLY A 282 -2.93 -4.78 3.99
N ALA A 283 -3.73 -5.64 4.62
CA ALA A 283 -3.99 -6.99 4.15
C ALA A 283 -5.41 -7.04 3.56
N ASP A 284 -5.50 -7.39 2.29
CA ASP A 284 -6.76 -7.45 1.57
C ASP A 284 -7.22 -8.91 1.49
N THR A 285 -8.44 -9.17 1.96
CA THR A 285 -9.01 -10.50 2.07
C THR A 285 -10.30 -10.64 1.28
N LEU A 286 -10.48 -11.80 0.68
CA LEU A 286 -11.69 -12.19 -0.04
C LEU A 286 -12.33 -13.39 0.65
N VAL A 287 -13.62 -13.59 0.44
CA VAL A 287 -14.29 -14.81 0.89
C VAL A 287 -13.99 -15.92 -0.12
N ASP A 288 -13.41 -17.03 0.34
CA ASP A 288 -13.11 -18.20 -0.47
C ASP A 288 -14.35 -19.03 -0.80
N ASN A 289 -14.16 -20.13 -1.52
CA ASN A 289 -15.25 -21.00 -1.96
C ASN A 289 -15.88 -21.80 -0.80
N GLN A 290 -15.21 -21.89 0.35
CA GLN A 290 -15.69 -22.52 1.59
C GLN A 290 -16.35 -21.51 2.54
N GLY A 291 -16.36 -20.23 2.20
CA GLY A 291 -16.98 -19.17 2.99
C GLY A 291 -16.06 -18.56 4.06
N GLN A 292 -14.76 -18.89 4.07
CA GLN A 292 -13.76 -18.32 4.97
C GLN A 292 -13.04 -17.14 4.32
N ARG A 293 -12.43 -16.25 5.11
CA ARG A 293 -11.59 -15.17 4.57
C ARG A 293 -10.20 -15.70 4.23
N ALA A 294 -9.75 -15.42 3.01
CA ALA A 294 -8.43 -15.76 2.48
C ALA A 294 -7.70 -14.49 2.03
N LEU A 295 -6.38 -14.46 2.24
CA LEU A 295 -5.50 -13.38 1.82
C LEU A 295 -5.42 -13.32 0.28
N SER A 296 -5.63 -12.13 -0.28
CA SER A 296 -5.61 -11.87 -1.72
C SER A 296 -4.47 -10.92 -2.12
N GLU A 297 -4.11 -9.97 -1.26
CA GLU A 297 -3.07 -8.96 -1.51
C GLU A 297 -2.50 -8.40 -0.21
N VAL A 298 -1.22 -8.02 -0.23
CA VAL A 298 -0.54 -7.28 0.86
C VAL A 298 -0.02 -5.96 0.30
N ASN A 299 -0.34 -4.86 0.97
CA ASN A 299 0.02 -3.51 0.58
C ASN A 299 0.94 -2.85 1.61
N THR A 300 2.18 -2.54 1.23
CA THR A 300 3.22 -2.03 2.15
C THR A 300 3.75 -0.64 1.81
N LEU A 301 3.22 0.04 0.78
CA LEU A 301 3.66 1.39 0.40
C LEU A 301 2.74 2.49 0.97
N SER A 302 1.67 2.84 0.25
CA SER A 302 0.73 3.90 0.65
C SER A 302 -0.68 3.34 0.77
N ILE A 303 -0.98 2.78 1.95
CA ILE A 303 -2.29 2.19 2.23
C ILE A 303 -3.35 3.26 2.49
N GLY A 304 -4.51 3.15 1.85
CA GLY A 304 -5.68 3.99 2.14
C GLY A 304 -6.63 3.34 3.16
N GLY A 305 -7.74 4.03 3.47
CA GLY A 305 -8.85 3.46 4.23
C GLY A 305 -8.91 3.85 5.71
N ILE A 306 -7.91 4.55 6.25
CA ILE A 306 -7.89 4.96 7.68
C ILE A 306 -8.95 6.01 7.98
N LYS A 307 -8.99 7.10 7.21
CA LYS A 307 -9.99 8.16 7.38
C LYS A 307 -11.43 7.64 7.16
N PRO A 308 -11.73 6.91 6.07
CA PRO A 308 -13.03 6.28 5.92
C PRO A 308 -13.41 5.34 7.07
N MET A 309 -12.44 4.59 7.63
CA MET A 309 -12.69 3.71 8.76
C MET A 309 -13.05 4.47 10.04
N GLU A 310 -12.37 5.58 10.33
CA GLU A 310 -12.74 6.48 11.44
C GLU A 310 -14.15 7.03 11.24
N ASP A 311 -14.46 7.51 10.04
CA ASP A 311 -15.78 8.09 9.72
C ASP A 311 -16.92 7.08 9.87
N LEU A 312 -16.69 5.84 9.43
CA LEU A 312 -17.67 4.76 9.51
C LEU A 312 -17.88 4.25 10.95
N THR A 313 -16.81 4.18 11.75
CA THR A 313 -16.86 3.54 13.08
C THR A 313 -17.04 4.54 14.23
N GLY A 314 -16.76 5.82 14.01
CA GLY A 314 -16.66 6.85 15.06
C GLY A 314 -15.52 6.62 16.07
N LYS A 315 -14.65 5.63 15.83
CA LYS A 315 -13.51 5.30 16.71
C LYS A 315 -12.30 6.15 16.36
N PRO A 316 -11.40 6.46 17.32
CA PRO A 316 -10.22 7.31 17.09
C PRO A 316 -9.08 6.55 16.38
N VAL A 317 -9.36 5.98 15.21
CA VAL A 317 -8.46 5.20 14.35
C VAL A 317 -7.22 6.03 13.99
N ILE A 318 -7.39 7.29 13.58
CA ILE A 318 -6.30 8.18 13.15
C ILE A 318 -5.35 8.45 14.32
N LYS A 319 -5.90 8.81 15.48
CA LYS A 319 -5.12 9.05 16.70
C LYS A 319 -4.36 7.80 17.13
N ARG A 320 -4.99 6.62 17.05
CA ARG A 320 -4.35 5.34 17.40
C ARG A 320 -3.22 4.98 16.43
N THR A 321 -3.45 5.12 15.12
CA THR A 321 -2.40 4.94 14.09
C THR A 321 -1.19 5.82 14.37
N VAL A 322 -1.40 7.12 14.62
CA VAL A 322 -0.31 8.06 14.91
C VAL A 322 0.43 7.68 16.18
N ALA A 323 -0.28 7.31 17.26
CA ALA A 323 0.36 6.89 18.51
C ALA A 323 1.30 5.71 18.27
N LEU A 324 0.86 4.68 17.56
CA LEU A 324 1.66 3.49 17.28
C LEU A 324 2.88 3.79 16.40
N LEU A 325 2.74 4.68 15.40
CA LEU A 325 3.87 5.13 14.59
C LEU A 325 4.86 5.96 15.42
N ALA A 326 4.36 6.85 16.28
CA ALA A 326 5.21 7.65 17.16
C ALA A 326 5.96 6.79 18.19
N ASP A 327 5.31 5.77 18.76
CA ASP A 327 5.92 4.80 19.67
C ASP A 327 7.01 4.00 18.97
N TYR A 328 6.77 3.55 17.73
CA TYR A 328 7.77 2.89 16.90
C TYR A 328 9.00 3.79 16.69
N MET A 329 8.80 5.03 16.22
CA MET A 329 9.87 5.99 15.98
C MET A 329 10.66 6.30 17.26
N ALA A 330 9.96 6.49 18.39
CA ALA A 330 10.55 6.76 19.69
C ALA A 330 11.43 5.59 20.18
N LYS A 331 10.96 4.35 20.01
CA LYS A 331 11.70 3.14 20.37
C LYS A 331 12.97 2.99 19.56
N GLU A 332 12.88 3.11 18.24
CA GLU A 332 14.02 2.98 17.33
C GLU A 332 15.10 4.04 17.62
N GLU A 333 14.70 5.29 17.91
CA GLU A 333 15.63 6.36 18.27
C GLU A 333 16.32 6.12 19.62
N ASN A 334 15.65 5.48 20.58
CA ASN A 334 16.27 5.07 21.83
C ASN A 334 17.27 3.93 21.62
N CYS A 335 16.94 2.95 20.77
CA CYS A 335 17.85 1.85 20.41
C CYS A 335 19.13 2.36 19.74
N LYS A 336 19.05 3.35 18.84
CA LYS A 336 20.22 3.98 18.21
C LYS A 336 21.16 4.70 19.19
N ARG A 337 20.65 5.10 20.37
CA ARG A 337 21.42 5.83 21.40
C ARG A 337 21.95 4.95 22.51
N ALA A 338 21.54 3.68 22.58
CA ALA A 338 22.07 2.76 23.56
C ALA A 338 23.57 2.52 23.26
N PRO A 339 24.47 2.64 24.26
CA PRO A 339 25.87 2.30 24.05
C PRO A 339 25.98 0.84 23.61
N ILE A 340 26.80 0.57 22.60
CA ILE A 340 27.18 -0.80 22.24
C ILE A 340 28.01 -1.31 23.41
N VAL A 341 27.43 -2.21 24.21
CA VAL A 341 28.09 -2.84 25.36
C VAL A 341 29.08 -3.88 24.89
#